data_AF-A0A5C3NTE1-F1
#
_entry.id   AF-A0A5C3NTE1-F1
#
_cell.length_a   1.000
_cell.length_b   1.000
_cell.length_c   1.000
_cell.angle_alpha   90.00
_cell.angle_beta   90.00
_cell.angle_gamma   90.00
#
_symmetry.space_group_name_H-M   'P 1'
#
loop_
_entity.id
_entity.type
_entity.pdbx_description
1 polymer ?
#
loop_
_entity_poly.entity_id
_entity_poly.type
_entity_poly.pdbx_seq_one_letter_code
_entity_poly.pdbx_strand_id
1 'polypeptide(L)'
;MTHVILDCEAVGQKQIWGLLKTLWTLTDATWHEPCWGTVLGAACAVFKTRDGARRSAIEHLWCIVSTEALHLIWKLRCERVIQNEGAEFTETEITNRFYSTMNARLDLDRKTARMARGKRALSPSVVEKIWLPIIENGKDLPPKWVTNSGVLVGIKRGR
;
A
#
# COMPACT_ATOMS: atom_id res chain seq x y z
N MET A 1 5.52 19.19 11.73
CA MET A 1 5.45 17.92 10.98
C MET A 1 4.50 16.91 11.61
N THR A 2 4.40 16.81 12.95
CA THR A 2 3.48 15.90 13.66
C THR A 2 2.02 16.08 13.23
N HIS A 3 1.56 17.34 13.23
CA HIS A 3 0.23 17.72 12.78
C HIS A 3 -0.08 17.41 11.30
N VAL A 4 0.94 17.21 10.46
CA VAL A 4 0.70 16.94 9.02
C VAL A 4 0.51 15.45 8.76
N ILE A 5 1.16 14.61 9.58
CA ILE A 5 1.26 13.17 9.37
C ILE A 5 0.25 12.42 10.25
N LEU A 6 0.03 12.90 11.49
CA LEU A 6 -0.74 12.20 12.51
C LEU A 6 -1.92 13.02 13.05
N ASP A 7 -1.79 14.34 13.15
CA ASP A 7 -2.78 15.19 13.83
C ASP A 7 -3.54 16.13 12.88
N CYS A 8 -3.66 15.80 11.59
CA CYS A 8 -4.37 16.66 10.65
C CYS A 8 -5.88 16.41 10.77
N GLU A 9 -6.66 17.43 11.15
CA GLU A 9 -8.12 17.36 11.23
C GLU A 9 -8.85 17.22 9.88
N ALA A 10 -8.12 17.27 8.75
CA ALA A 10 -8.71 17.12 7.43
C ALA A 10 -9.17 15.67 7.19
N VAL A 11 -10.34 15.51 6.55
CA VAL A 11 -11.04 14.22 6.36
C VAL A 11 -10.15 13.15 5.70
N GLY A 12 -9.25 13.58 4.81
CA GLY A 12 -8.37 12.71 4.03
C GLY A 12 -7.46 11.78 4.84
N GLN A 13 -6.93 12.24 5.98
CA GLN A 13 -5.97 11.45 6.76
C GLN A 13 -6.65 10.24 7.41
N LYS A 14 -7.71 10.50 8.18
CA LYS A 14 -8.46 9.45 8.90
C LYS A 14 -9.01 8.41 7.93
N GLN A 15 -9.51 8.86 6.79
CA GLN A 15 -10.04 7.97 5.77
C GLN A 15 -8.96 7.09 5.13
N ILE A 16 -7.81 7.65 4.76
CA ILE A 16 -6.71 6.85 4.18
C ILE A 16 -6.20 5.80 5.18
N TRP A 17 -6.01 6.16 6.45
CA TRP A 17 -5.60 5.18 7.45
C TRP A 17 -6.67 4.11 7.69
N GLY A 18 -7.95 4.48 7.66
CA GLY A 18 -9.06 3.53 7.72
C GLY A 18 -9.10 2.56 6.54
N LEU A 19 -8.87 3.06 5.32
CA LEU A 19 -8.78 2.23 4.12
C LEU A 19 -7.56 1.31 4.17
N LEU A 20 -6.41 1.81 4.61
CA LEU A 20 -5.20 1.01 4.79
C LEU A 20 -5.42 -0.09 5.83
N LYS A 21 -6.03 0.23 6.97
CA LYS A 21 -6.35 -0.74 8.02
C LYS A 21 -7.26 -1.84 7.47
N THR A 22 -8.32 -1.47 6.75
CA THR A 22 -9.24 -2.40 6.10
C THR A 22 -8.49 -3.31 5.13
N LEU A 23 -7.64 -2.75 4.28
CA LEU A 23 -6.84 -3.52 3.34
C LEU A 23 -5.86 -4.46 4.05
N TRP A 24 -5.26 -4.00 5.16
CA TRP A 24 -4.29 -4.78 5.93
C TRP A 24 -4.90 -6.00 6.61
N THR A 25 -6.18 -5.95 6.98
CA THR A 25 -6.87 -7.12 7.57
C THR A 25 -6.85 -8.35 6.67
N LEU A 26 -6.75 -8.15 5.35
CA LEU A 26 -6.66 -9.25 4.37
C LEU A 26 -5.37 -10.08 4.50
N THR A 27 -4.34 -9.54 5.16
CA THR A 27 -3.02 -10.18 5.30
C THR A 27 -2.92 -11.15 6.48
N ASP A 28 -3.91 -11.12 7.39
CA ASP A 28 -3.88 -11.76 8.70
C ASP A 28 -2.60 -11.45 9.51
N ALA A 29 -1.97 -10.29 9.24
CA ALA A 29 -0.81 -9.82 9.99
C ALA A 29 -1.21 -8.79 11.06
N THR A 30 -0.38 -8.64 12.08
CA THR A 30 -0.59 -7.67 13.15
C THR A 30 -0.75 -6.27 12.56
N TRP A 31 -1.79 -5.55 12.97
CA TRP A 31 -1.95 -4.14 12.64
C TRP A 31 -1.09 -3.29 13.59
N HIS A 32 -0.32 -2.36 13.04
CA HIS A 32 0.39 -1.36 13.82
C HIS A 32 -0.27 -0.01 13.59
N GLU A 33 -0.76 0.61 14.66
CA GLU A 33 -1.39 1.93 14.55
C GLU A 33 -0.36 2.96 14.00
N PRO A 34 -0.76 3.81 13.04
CA PRO A 34 0.11 4.84 12.48
C PRO A 34 0.60 5.80 13.56
N CYS A 35 1.91 5.85 13.73
CA CYS A 35 2.63 6.80 14.56
C CYS A 35 3.98 7.09 13.91
N TRP A 36 4.76 8.02 14.47
CA TRP A 36 6.08 8.34 13.94
C TRP A 36 6.97 7.11 13.77
N GLY A 37 6.99 6.23 14.77
CA GLY A 37 7.80 5.02 14.74
C GLY A 37 7.34 4.01 13.70
N THR A 38 6.03 3.79 13.56
CA THR A 38 5.49 2.76 12.65
C THR A 38 5.51 3.19 11.20
N VAL A 39 5.37 4.50 10.92
CA VAL A 39 5.35 5.04 9.57
C VAL A 39 6.76 5.37 9.07
N LEU A 40 7.60 6.09 9.84
CA LEU A 40 8.99 6.35 9.41
C LEU A 40 9.85 5.09 9.48
N GLY A 41 9.56 4.22 10.46
CA GLY A 41 10.21 2.93 10.61
C GLY A 41 9.52 1.81 9.83
N ALA A 42 8.67 2.11 8.84
CA ALA A 42 7.91 1.08 8.12
C ALA A 42 8.81 0.01 7.48
N ALA A 43 10.01 0.39 7.01
CA ALA A 43 11.02 -0.53 6.49
C ALA A 43 11.65 -1.45 7.56
N CYS A 44 11.53 -1.09 8.84
CA CYS A 44 12.07 -1.83 9.98
C CYS A 44 11.04 -2.72 10.67
N ALA A 45 9.78 -2.72 10.20
CA ALA A 45 8.72 -3.55 10.78
C ALA A 45 9.08 -5.04 10.68
N VAL A 46 8.81 -5.79 11.75
CA VAL A 46 9.10 -7.22 11.83
C VAL A 46 7.80 -7.98 12.01
N PHE A 47 7.47 -8.84 11.06
CA PHE A 47 6.31 -9.73 11.13
C PHE A 47 6.78 -11.17 11.25
N LYS A 48 6.27 -11.89 12.25
CA LYS A 48 6.63 -13.29 12.51
C LYS A 48 5.42 -14.20 12.38
N THR A 49 5.65 -15.46 12.02
CA THR A 49 4.68 -16.55 12.15
C THR A 49 4.54 -16.96 13.62
N ARG A 50 3.56 -17.82 13.91
CA ARG A 50 3.40 -18.42 15.26
C ARG A 50 4.67 -19.16 15.71
N ASP A 51 5.38 -19.78 14.77
CA ASP A 51 6.63 -20.50 15.01
C ASP A 51 7.87 -19.59 15.07
N GLY A 52 7.69 -18.26 14.99
CA GLY A 52 8.76 -17.27 15.10
C GLY A 52 9.52 -16.95 13.81
N ALA A 53 9.19 -17.59 12.69
CA ALA A 53 9.83 -17.34 11.40
C ALA A 53 9.42 -15.97 10.82
N ARG A 54 10.36 -15.23 10.21
CA ARG A 54 10.08 -13.92 9.61
C ARG A 54 9.25 -14.04 8.33
N ARG A 55 8.27 -13.15 8.17
CA ARG A 55 7.40 -13.02 6.99
C ARG A 55 7.89 -11.86 6.12
N SER A 56 9.05 -12.02 5.46
CA SER A 56 9.70 -10.93 4.70
C SER A 56 8.82 -10.29 3.62
N ALA A 57 8.00 -11.08 2.91
CA ALA A 57 7.07 -10.54 1.92
C ALA A 57 6.01 -9.61 2.53
N ILE A 58 5.56 -9.90 3.76
CA ILE A 58 4.61 -9.06 4.50
C ILE A 58 5.30 -7.82 5.06
N GLU A 59 6.55 -7.93 5.50
CA GLU A 59 7.36 -6.77 5.92
C GLU A 59 7.55 -5.79 4.74
N HIS A 60 7.85 -6.31 3.55
CA HIS A 60 7.95 -5.51 2.33
C HIS A 60 6.60 -4.89 1.97
N LEU A 61 5.52 -5.68 2.03
CA LEU A 61 4.18 -5.16 1.78
C LEU A 61 3.84 -4.01 2.72
N TRP A 62 4.06 -4.18 4.03
CA TRP A 62 3.85 -3.15 5.05
C TRP A 62 4.60 -1.86 4.72
N CYS A 63 5.88 -1.99 4.41
CA CYS A 63 6.73 -0.86 4.04
C CYS A 63 6.13 -0.10 2.85
N ILE A 64 5.75 -0.81 1.78
CA ILE A 64 5.17 -0.22 0.57
C ILE A 64 3.84 0.49 0.90
N VAL A 65 2.86 -0.23 1.47
CA VAL A 65 1.51 0.33 1.63
C VAL A 65 1.47 1.46 2.65
N SER A 66 2.32 1.40 3.70
CA SER A 66 2.38 2.44 4.73
C SER A 66 3.04 3.71 4.19
N THR A 67 4.11 3.58 3.40
CA THR A 67 4.81 4.73 2.82
C THR A 67 4.01 5.38 1.70
N GLU A 68 3.34 4.61 0.86
CA GLU A 68 2.41 5.12 -0.17
C GLU A 68 1.20 5.83 0.46
N ALA A 69 0.63 5.28 1.54
CA ALA A 69 -0.45 5.93 2.28
C ALA A 69 0.00 7.26 2.89
N LEU A 70 1.17 7.29 3.54
CA LEU A 70 1.76 8.52 4.07
C LEU A 70 1.98 9.56 2.97
N HIS A 71 2.58 9.15 1.85
CA HIS A 71 2.86 10.05 0.74
C HIS A 71 1.56 10.62 0.15
N LEU A 72 0.52 9.80 0.01
CA LEU A 72 -0.79 10.24 -0.45
C LEU A 72 -1.43 11.26 0.49
N ILE A 73 -1.38 11.03 1.81
CA ILE A 73 -1.87 11.99 2.82
C ILE A 73 -1.17 13.34 2.66
N TRP A 74 0.16 13.32 2.55
CA TRP A 74 0.95 14.52 2.33
C TRP A 74 0.57 15.23 1.03
N LYS A 75 0.43 14.47 -0.07
CA LYS A 75 0.05 15.01 -1.38
C LYS A 75 -1.32 15.67 -1.35
N LEU A 76 -2.34 15.01 -0.77
CA LEU A 76 -3.68 15.57 -0.64
C LEU A 76 -3.67 16.86 0.19
N ARG A 77 -2.90 16.91 1.28
CA ARG A 77 -2.77 18.14 2.05
C ARG A 77 -2.19 19.28 1.21
N CYS A 78 -1.11 19.01 0.47
CA CYS A 78 -0.48 20.03 -0.38
C CYS A 78 -1.46 20.54 -1.45
N GLU A 79 -2.18 19.65 -2.11
CA GLU A 79 -3.19 20.01 -3.11
C GLU A 79 -4.31 20.87 -2.49
N ARG A 80 -4.85 20.45 -1.34
CA ARG A 80 -5.86 21.22 -0.62
C ARG A 80 -5.40 22.63 -0.27
N VAL A 81 -4.22 22.76 0.34
CA VAL A 81 -3.74 24.04 0.90
C VAL A 81 -3.20 24.96 -0.19
N ILE A 82 -2.53 24.43 -1.22
CA ILE A 82 -1.80 25.23 -2.21
C ILE A 82 -2.64 25.46 -3.47
N GLN A 83 -3.41 24.47 -3.92
CA GLN A 83 -4.11 24.51 -5.20
C GLN A 83 -5.60 24.82 -5.05
N ASN A 84 -6.23 24.33 -3.97
CA ASN A 84 -7.68 24.38 -3.80
C ASN A 84 -8.13 25.35 -2.70
N GLU A 85 -7.26 26.26 -2.26
CA GLU A 85 -7.57 27.31 -1.26
C GLU A 85 -8.22 26.78 0.04
N GLY A 86 -7.88 25.55 0.43
CA GLY A 86 -8.42 24.89 1.62
C GLY A 86 -9.69 24.07 1.40
N ALA A 87 -10.22 23.98 0.17
CA ALA A 87 -11.42 23.20 -0.12
C ALA A 87 -11.21 21.69 0.15
N GLU A 88 -12.11 21.11 0.94
CA GLU A 88 -12.04 19.70 1.33
C GLU A 88 -12.41 18.77 0.16
N PHE A 89 -11.75 17.61 0.13
CA PHE A 89 -12.07 16.55 -0.84
C PHE A 89 -13.25 15.72 -0.37
N THR A 90 -13.98 15.15 -1.34
CA THR A 90 -15.04 14.19 -1.01
C THR A 90 -14.45 12.85 -0.58
N GLU A 91 -15.18 12.12 0.26
CA GLU A 91 -14.76 10.78 0.70
C GLU A 91 -14.59 9.81 -0.49
N THR A 92 -15.43 9.93 -1.52
CA THR A 92 -15.36 9.10 -2.72
C THR A 92 -14.08 9.37 -3.50
N GLU A 93 -13.70 10.65 -3.61
CA GLU A 93 -12.47 11.05 -4.27
C GLU A 93 -11.23 10.53 -3.54
N ILE A 94 -11.17 10.70 -2.21
CA ILE A 94 -10.06 10.19 -1.38
C ILE A 94 -9.94 8.66 -1.54
N THR A 95 -11.07 7.95 -1.50
CA THR A 95 -11.12 6.49 -1.68
C THR A 95 -10.59 6.07 -3.05
N ASN A 96 -11.07 6.73 -4.13
CA ASN A 96 -10.62 6.42 -5.47
C ASN A 96 -9.13 6.70 -5.67
N ARG A 97 -8.62 7.81 -5.12
CA ARG A 97 -7.20 8.16 -5.16
C ARG A 97 -6.36 7.14 -4.39
N PHE A 98 -6.80 6.67 -3.22
CA PHE A 98 -6.11 5.61 -2.47
C PHE A 98 -5.92 4.34 -3.29
N TYR A 99 -7.01 3.79 -3.84
CA TYR A 99 -6.91 2.58 -4.66
C TYR A 99 -6.14 2.81 -5.96
N SER A 100 -6.25 3.99 -6.56
CA SER A 100 -5.45 4.36 -7.74
C SER A 100 -3.96 4.36 -7.43
N THR A 101 -3.55 4.92 -6.29
CA THR A 101 -2.14 4.93 -5.83
C THR A 101 -1.63 3.50 -5.62
N MET A 102 -2.39 2.66 -4.91
CA MET A 102 -1.98 1.29 -4.64
C MET A 102 -1.89 0.45 -5.92
N ASN A 103 -2.85 0.60 -6.84
CA ASN A 103 -2.80 -0.05 -8.16
C ASN A 103 -1.61 0.43 -9.00
N ALA A 104 -1.33 1.73 -9.01
CA ALA A 104 -0.18 2.28 -9.74
C ALA A 104 1.15 1.72 -9.18
N ARG A 105 1.25 1.56 -7.86
CA ARG A 105 2.42 0.96 -7.22
C ARG A 105 2.58 -0.52 -7.55
N LEU A 106 1.49 -1.29 -7.51
CA LEU A 106 1.46 -2.69 -7.96
C LEU A 106 1.95 -2.82 -9.41
N ASP A 107 1.43 -1.99 -10.31
CA ASP A 107 1.82 -2.01 -11.72
C ASP A 107 3.29 -1.63 -11.94
N LEU A 108 3.81 -0.69 -11.16
CA LEU A 108 5.23 -0.34 -11.19
C LEU A 108 6.10 -1.53 -10.76
N ASP A 109 5.76 -2.20 -9.67
CA ASP A 109 6.49 -3.37 -9.18
C ASP A 109 6.43 -4.53 -10.19
N ARG A 110 5.27 -4.79 -10.81
CA ARG A 110 5.11 -5.78 -11.89
C ARG A 110 5.99 -5.47 -13.10
N LYS A 111 5.93 -4.23 -13.60
CA LYS A 111 6.72 -3.78 -14.75
C LYS A 111 8.22 -3.90 -14.47
N THR A 112 8.64 -3.48 -13.28
CA THR A 112 10.04 -3.52 -12.86
C THR A 112 10.51 -4.97 -12.74
N ALA A 113 9.75 -5.86 -12.08
CA ALA A 113 10.12 -7.27 -11.96
C ALA A 113 10.18 -8.00 -13.31
N ARG A 114 9.34 -7.61 -14.29
CA ARG A 114 9.40 -8.14 -15.65
C ARG A 114 10.66 -7.70 -16.40
N MET A 115 11.08 -6.45 -16.23
CA MET A 115 12.25 -5.89 -16.93
C MET A 115 13.58 -6.20 -16.25
N ALA A 116 13.56 -6.49 -14.94
CA ALA A 116 14.76 -6.56 -14.15
C ALA A 116 15.63 -7.77 -14.54
N ARG A 117 16.89 -7.47 -14.88
CA ARG A 117 17.92 -8.45 -15.23
C ARG A 117 19.04 -8.33 -14.18
N GLY A 118 19.34 -9.42 -13.48
CA GLY A 118 20.50 -9.49 -12.57
C GLY A 118 20.18 -10.01 -11.17
N LYS A 119 21.23 -10.32 -10.41
CA LYS A 119 21.14 -10.99 -9.09
C LYS A 119 20.48 -10.16 -7.99
N ARG A 120 20.42 -8.83 -8.14
CA ARG A 120 19.81 -7.90 -7.17
C ARG A 120 18.38 -7.48 -7.56
N ALA A 121 17.88 -7.96 -8.70
CA ALA A 121 16.52 -7.70 -9.14
C ALA A 121 15.50 -8.38 -8.22
N LEU A 122 14.40 -7.69 -7.92
CA LEU A 122 13.22 -8.35 -7.36
C LEU A 122 12.66 -9.33 -8.39
N SER A 123 12.72 -10.62 -8.06
CA SER A 123 12.16 -11.64 -8.92
C SER A 123 10.63 -11.55 -8.95
N PRO A 124 9.98 -11.93 -10.06
CA PRO A 124 8.52 -11.95 -10.15
C PRO A 124 7.83 -12.75 -9.04
N SER A 125 8.44 -13.84 -8.58
CA SER A 125 7.90 -14.66 -7.50
C SER A 125 7.92 -13.95 -6.13
N VAL A 126 8.85 -13.02 -5.92
CA VAL A 126 8.87 -12.17 -4.73
C VAL A 126 7.77 -11.12 -4.80
N VAL A 127 7.60 -10.45 -5.96
CA VAL A 127 6.50 -9.50 -6.17
C VAL A 127 5.15 -10.17 -5.99
N GLU A 128 4.99 -11.39 -6.51
CA GLU A 128 3.78 -12.19 -6.31
C GLU A 128 3.49 -12.38 -4.82
N LYS A 129 4.47 -12.88 -4.04
CA LYS A 129 4.31 -13.09 -2.59
C LYS A 129 4.00 -11.82 -1.81
N ILE A 130 4.55 -10.68 -2.23
CA ILE A 130 4.31 -9.38 -1.59
C ILE A 130 2.84 -8.97 -1.77
N TRP A 131 2.34 -9.00 -2.99
CA TRP A 131 1.05 -8.37 -3.33
C TRP A 131 -0.16 -9.32 -3.22
N LEU A 132 0.04 -10.63 -3.36
CA LEU A 132 -1.04 -11.63 -3.36
C LEU A 132 -2.06 -11.49 -2.20
N PRO A 133 -1.66 -11.17 -0.95
CA PRO A 133 -2.61 -11.07 0.16
C PRO A 133 -3.68 -9.97 0.01
N ILE A 134 -3.42 -8.94 -0.80
CA ILE A 134 -4.28 -7.76 -0.92
C ILE A 134 -4.88 -7.57 -2.33
N ILE A 135 -4.65 -8.52 -3.23
CA ILE A 135 -5.21 -8.49 -4.59
C ILE A 135 -6.62 -9.08 -4.59
N GLU A 136 -7.50 -8.45 -5.37
CA GLU A 136 -8.83 -8.96 -5.67
C GLU A 136 -8.75 -10.31 -6.39
N ASN A 137 -9.47 -11.31 -5.88
CA ASN A 137 -9.49 -12.67 -6.41
C ASN A 137 -8.09 -13.28 -6.60
N GLY A 138 -7.16 -13.00 -5.67
CA GLY A 138 -5.77 -13.48 -5.74
C GLY A 138 -5.61 -14.99 -5.95
N LYS A 139 -6.58 -15.80 -5.49
CA LYS A 139 -6.59 -17.26 -5.68
C LYS A 139 -6.90 -17.71 -7.11
N ASP A 140 -7.59 -16.89 -7.88
CA ASP A 140 -8.05 -17.19 -9.24
C ASP A 140 -7.11 -16.60 -10.30
N LEU A 141 -5.99 -16.01 -9.87
CA LEU A 141 -5.02 -15.43 -10.80
C LEU A 141 -4.30 -16.52 -11.59
N PRO A 142 -4.07 -16.29 -12.90
CA PRO A 142 -3.33 -17.23 -13.71
C PRO A 142 -1.86 -17.30 -13.24
N PRO A 143 -1.17 -18.43 -13.50
CA PRO A 143 0.26 -18.52 -13.25
C PRO A 143 1.02 -17.39 -13.93
N LYS A 144 2.02 -16.83 -13.25
CA LYS A 144 2.88 -15.75 -13.77
C LYS A 144 2.11 -14.45 -14.10
N TRP A 145 0.99 -14.16 -13.43
CA TRP A 145 0.23 -12.92 -13.59
C TRP A 145 1.07 -11.64 -13.39
N VAL A 146 2.16 -11.71 -12.62
CA VAL A 146 3.09 -10.59 -12.42
C VAL A 146 3.73 -10.15 -13.74
N THR A 147 4.12 -11.09 -14.60
CA THR A 147 4.82 -10.79 -15.87
C THR A 147 3.89 -10.75 -17.07
N ASN A 148 2.69 -11.33 -16.95
CA ASN A 148 1.71 -11.37 -18.02
C ASN A 148 0.94 -10.04 -18.12
N SER A 149 1.10 -9.32 -19.23
CA SER A 149 0.40 -8.06 -19.50
C SER A 149 -1.06 -8.22 -19.92
N GLY A 150 -1.52 -9.45 -20.19
CA GLY A 150 -2.92 -9.74 -20.50
C GLY A 150 -3.83 -9.92 -19.27
N VAL A 151 -3.29 -9.78 -18.05
CA VAL A 151 -4.03 -9.98 -16.80
C VAL A 151 -4.27 -8.64 -16.13
N LEU A 152 -5.55 -8.31 -15.97
CA LEU A 152 -6.01 -7.17 -15.18
C LEU A 152 -6.05 -7.61 -13.71
N VAL A 153 -5.21 -6.98 -12.89
CA VAL A 153 -5.14 -7.21 -11.44
C VAL A 153 -5.33 -5.89 -10.73
N GLY A 154 -6.06 -5.93 -9.61
CA GLY A 154 -6.36 -4.74 -8.82
C GLY A 154 -6.38 -5.05 -7.34
N ILE A 155 -6.17 -4.00 -6.55
CA ILE A 155 -6.27 -4.06 -5.09
C ILE A 155 -7.73 -4.27 -4.69
N LYS A 156 -7.95 -5.22 -3.76
CA LYS A 156 -9.29 -5.57 -3.30
C LYS A 156 -9.95 -4.35 -2.64
N ARG A 157 -11.08 -3.92 -3.19
CA ARG A 157 -11.95 -2.91 -2.59
C ARG A 157 -12.87 -3.59 -1.57
N GLY A 158 -12.98 -3.02 -0.37
CA GLY A 158 -14.01 -3.45 0.59
C GLY A 158 -15.39 -3.39 -0.07
N ARG A 159 -16.14 -4.50 -0.02
CA ARG A 159 -17.57 -4.54 -0.32
C ARG A 159 -18.34 -4.42 0.98
#